data_AF-A0A7L0U861-F1
#
_entry.id   AF-A0A7L0U861-F1
#
_cell.length_a   1.000
_cell.length_b   1.000
_cell.length_c   1.000
_cell.angle_alpha   90.00
_cell.angle_beta   90.00
_cell.angle_gamma   90.00
#
_symmetry.space_group_name_H-M   'P 1'
#
loop_
_entity.id
_entity.type
_entity.pdbx_description
1 polymer ?
#
loop_
_entity_poly.entity_id
_entity_poly.type
_entity_poly.pdbx_seq_one_letter_code
_entity_poly.pdbx_strand_id
1 'polypeptide(L)'
;STVHPASPPLLCTREDKDVTVSPLRILAESQHSFEKHIRSILQRSSANPLLLKSADKDAAPPPEECLQLLSRATQVFREEYILKQDLAKEEIQQRVKLLWGQKKKQLEDLTYCREERKSLREMAERLADKYEEAKEKQEDIMNRMKKVLRSFHSQLPVLSDSEKDMKKELQAIHDQLQHLSNAIRQVKMKKEYQQKKMEKGTSPRKPSISLSAYQSKCIQTVLREEGEHIREMVKQINDIRSHVNF
;
A
#
# COMPACT_ATOMS: atom_id res chain seq x y z
N SER A 1 10.34 -34.82 -15.01
CA SER A 1 9.53 -33.64 -14.68
C SER A 1 8.76 -33.91 -13.40
N THR A 2 9.28 -33.42 -12.28
CA THR A 2 8.69 -33.56 -10.94
C THR A 2 7.77 -32.38 -10.68
N VAL A 3 6.46 -32.62 -10.74
CA VAL A 3 5.43 -31.63 -10.44
C VAL A 3 5.33 -31.51 -8.92
N HIS A 4 5.77 -30.38 -8.37
CA HIS A 4 5.53 -30.06 -6.97
C HIS A 4 4.04 -29.72 -6.78
N PRO A 5 3.35 -30.24 -5.75
CA PRO A 5 2.01 -29.79 -5.41
C PRO A 5 2.07 -28.33 -4.90
N ALA A 6 1.05 -27.55 -5.26
CA ALA A 6 0.93 -26.16 -4.85
C ALA A 6 0.89 -26.02 -3.32
N SER A 7 1.66 -25.07 -2.79
CA SER A 7 1.74 -24.78 -1.36
C SER A 7 0.37 -24.44 -0.76
N PRO A 8 0.06 -24.88 0.47
CA PRO A 8 -1.19 -24.55 1.13
C PRO A 8 -1.29 -23.04 1.40
N PRO A 9 -2.51 -22.47 1.35
CA PRO A 9 -2.71 -21.04 1.55
C PRO A 9 -2.39 -20.64 2.99
N LEU A 10 -1.77 -19.46 3.16
CA LEU A 10 -1.47 -18.90 4.47
C LEU A 10 -2.77 -18.58 5.23
N LEU A 11 -2.73 -18.69 6.57
CA LEU A 11 -3.83 -18.48 7.53
C LEU A 11 -4.56 -17.11 7.48
N CYS A 12 -4.21 -16.24 6.53
CA CYS A 12 -4.85 -14.94 6.30
C CYS A 12 -5.73 -14.87 5.05
N THR A 13 -5.90 -15.95 4.27
CA THR A 13 -6.90 -15.99 3.19
C THR A 13 -8.23 -16.52 3.72
N ARG A 14 -8.83 -15.80 4.66
CA ARG A 14 -10.25 -15.93 4.91
C ARG A 14 -10.91 -14.84 4.07
N GLU A 15 -11.67 -15.22 3.05
CA GLU A 15 -12.61 -14.31 2.40
C GLU A 15 -13.71 -13.98 3.41
N ASP A 16 -13.42 -13.10 4.37
CA ASP A 16 -14.44 -12.51 5.23
C ASP A 16 -15.23 -11.51 4.37
N LYS A 17 -16.29 -12.02 3.73
CA LYS A 17 -17.35 -11.23 3.09
C LYS A 17 -18.23 -10.50 4.10
N ASP A 18 -17.99 -10.67 5.39
CA ASP A 18 -18.50 -9.75 6.39
C ASP A 18 -17.48 -8.64 6.57
N VAL A 19 -17.74 -7.53 5.87
CA VAL A 19 -17.17 -6.23 6.25
C VAL A 19 -17.43 -6.11 7.74
N THR A 20 -16.40 -6.33 8.57
CA THR A 20 -16.48 -6.11 10.01
C THR A 20 -16.62 -4.60 10.17
N VAL A 21 -17.86 -4.14 10.08
CA VAL A 21 -18.22 -2.76 10.25
C VAL A 21 -17.76 -2.41 11.66
N SER A 22 -16.83 -1.47 11.76
CA SER A 22 -16.35 -0.98 13.05
C SER A 22 -17.58 -0.69 13.93
N PRO A 23 -17.62 -1.16 15.19
CA PRO A 23 -18.74 -0.89 16.11
C PRO A 23 -19.11 0.60 16.19
N LEU A 24 -18.15 1.49 15.89
CA LEU A 24 -18.34 2.94 15.78
C LEU A 24 -19.29 3.36 14.65
N ARG A 25 -19.30 2.64 13.53
CA ARG A 25 -20.17 2.93 12.37
C ARG A 25 -21.61 2.50 12.64
N ILE A 26 -21.81 1.39 13.36
CA ILE A 26 -23.14 0.95 13.84
C ILE A 26 -23.72 2.00 14.82
N LEU A 27 -22.86 2.60 15.66
CA LEU A 27 -23.26 3.70 16.54
C LEU A 27 -23.53 5.01 15.78
N ALA A 28 -22.82 5.30 14.70
CA ALA A 28 -23.12 6.45 13.83
C ALA A 28 -24.46 6.28 13.11
N GLU A 29 -24.82 5.07 12.70
CA GLU A 29 -26.15 4.76 12.17
C GLU A 29 -27.24 4.89 13.25
N SER A 30 -26.91 4.58 14.51
CA SER A 30 -27.79 4.83 15.67
C SER A 30 -27.95 6.32 16.03
N GLN A 31 -27.16 7.22 15.44
CA GLN A 31 -27.21 8.65 15.73
C GLN A 31 -28.53 9.27 15.23
N HIS A 32 -29.01 8.80 14.07
CA HIS A 32 -30.37 9.08 13.59
C HIS A 32 -31.45 8.44 14.47
N SER A 33 -31.14 7.35 15.17
CA SER A 33 -32.07 6.71 16.11
C SER A 33 -32.22 7.53 17.40
N PHE A 34 -31.14 8.08 17.96
CA PHE A 34 -31.23 8.87 19.19
C PHE A 34 -31.93 10.21 18.95
N GLU A 35 -31.62 10.90 17.85
CA GLU A 35 -32.33 12.13 17.49
C GLU A 35 -33.82 11.86 17.27
N LYS A 36 -34.18 10.79 16.56
CA LYS A 36 -35.57 10.37 16.38
C LYS A 36 -36.26 10.05 17.72
N HIS A 37 -35.54 9.42 18.65
CA HIS A 37 -36.03 9.15 19.99
C HIS A 37 -36.32 10.44 20.78
N ILE A 38 -35.41 11.41 20.79
CA ILE A 38 -35.64 12.72 21.42
C ILE A 38 -36.80 13.46 20.77
N ARG A 39 -36.89 13.47 19.44
CA ARG A 39 -38.05 14.06 18.73
C ARG A 39 -39.36 13.37 19.10
N SER A 40 -39.36 12.05 19.30
CA SER A 40 -40.53 11.30 19.76
C SER A 40 -40.95 11.69 21.18
N ILE A 41 -40.00 11.91 22.10
CA ILE A 41 -40.30 12.38 23.46
C ILE A 41 -40.93 13.79 23.42
N LEU A 42 -40.40 14.67 22.56
CA LEU A 42 -40.87 16.05 22.42
C LEU A 42 -42.13 16.19 21.57
N GLN A 43 -42.63 15.11 20.95
CA GLN A 43 -43.83 15.15 20.12
C GLN A 43 -45.06 15.44 20.98
N ARG A 44 -45.84 16.46 20.60
CA ARG A 44 -47.02 16.91 21.34
C ARG A 44 -48.29 16.30 20.79
N SER A 45 -49.22 15.96 21.68
CA SER A 45 -50.53 15.39 21.32
C SER A 45 -51.65 16.42 21.40
N SER A 46 -51.44 17.51 22.15
CA SER A 46 -52.35 18.63 22.27
C SER A 46 -51.61 19.98 22.17
N ALA A 47 -52.32 20.99 21.68
CA ALA A 47 -51.82 22.35 21.57
C ALA A 47 -52.51 23.27 22.59
N ASN A 48 -51.89 24.41 22.87
CA ASN A 48 -52.45 25.40 23.79
C ASN A 48 -53.84 25.84 23.29
N PRO A 49 -54.91 25.75 24.11
CA PRO A 49 -56.23 26.20 23.68
C PRO A 49 -56.19 27.68 23.33
N LEU A 50 -56.63 28.00 22.11
CA LEU A 50 -56.73 29.38 21.64
C LEU A 50 -58.10 29.93 22.01
N LEU A 51 -58.13 31.15 22.54
CA LEU A 51 -59.34 31.94 22.66
C LEU A 51 -59.78 32.35 21.25
N LEU A 52 -60.73 31.62 20.67
CA LEU A 52 -61.51 32.11 19.55
C LEU A 52 -62.43 33.20 20.11
N LYS A 53 -62.11 34.47 19.83
CA LYS A 53 -63.01 35.58 20.14
C LYS A 53 -64.37 35.30 19.50
N SER A 54 -65.40 35.06 20.31
CA SER A 54 -66.78 35.12 19.83
C SER A 54 -67.05 36.51 19.26
N ALA A 55 -67.91 36.58 18.24
CA ALA A 55 -68.10 37.75 17.40
C ALA A 55 -68.68 39.00 18.12
N ASP A 56 -68.95 38.93 19.42
CA ASP A 56 -69.53 40.01 20.19
C ASP A 56 -68.42 40.76 20.97
N LYS A 57 -68.08 41.96 20.51
CA LYS A 57 -66.90 42.71 21.00
C LYS A 57 -67.12 43.38 22.37
N ASP A 58 -68.34 43.36 22.90
CA ASP A 58 -68.74 44.15 24.07
C ASP A 58 -69.18 43.33 25.30
N ALA A 59 -69.14 41.99 25.24
CA ALA A 59 -69.39 41.12 26.40
C ALA A 59 -68.09 40.41 26.82
N ALA A 60 -67.63 40.68 28.05
CA ALA A 60 -66.51 39.92 28.62
C ALA A 60 -66.94 38.45 28.77
N PRO A 61 -66.11 37.47 28.36
CA PRO A 61 -66.43 36.06 28.55
C PRO A 61 -66.67 35.77 30.04
N PRO A 62 -67.58 34.83 30.38
CA PRO A 62 -67.84 34.44 31.75
C PRO A 62 -66.54 34.12 32.51
N PRO A 63 -66.38 34.56 33.76
CA PRO A 63 -65.19 34.28 34.56
C PRO A 63 -64.85 32.79 34.65
N GLU A 64 -65.85 31.90 34.66
CA GLU A 64 -65.65 30.46 34.64
C GLU A 64 -64.95 29.97 33.35
N GLU A 65 -65.29 30.53 32.19
CA GLU A 65 -64.66 30.14 30.90
C GLU A 65 -63.20 30.60 30.83
N CYS A 66 -62.90 31.79 31.35
CA CYS A 66 -61.53 32.29 31.48
C CYS A 66 -60.69 31.37 32.38
N LEU A 67 -61.26 30.96 33.51
CA LEU A 67 -60.60 30.05 34.45
C LEU A 67 -60.37 28.68 33.83
N GLN A 68 -61.37 28.11 33.15
CA GLN A 68 -61.23 26.82 32.46
C GLN A 68 -60.18 26.84 31.35
N LEU A 69 -60.09 27.95 30.60
CA LEU A 69 -59.05 28.12 29.61
C LEU A 69 -57.67 28.18 30.25
N LEU A 70 -57.51 28.97 31.31
CA LEU A 70 -56.24 29.08 32.04
C LEU A 70 -55.83 27.74 32.65
N SER A 71 -56.76 26.99 33.23
CA SER A 71 -56.47 25.66 33.79
C SER A 71 -56.04 24.70 32.70
N ARG A 72 -56.72 24.68 31.54
CA ARG A 72 -56.36 23.84 30.40
C ARG A 72 -55.03 24.23 29.78
N ALA A 73 -54.77 25.52 29.59
CA ALA A 73 -53.50 26.04 29.09
C ALA A 73 -52.34 25.67 30.04
N THR A 74 -52.55 25.85 31.36
CA THR A 74 -51.57 25.47 32.39
C THR A 74 -51.30 23.96 32.37
N GLN A 75 -52.33 23.14 32.20
CA GLN A 75 -52.20 21.69 32.10
C GLN A 75 -51.37 21.30 30.86
N VAL A 76 -51.68 21.87 29.70
CA VAL A 76 -50.91 21.65 28.46
C VAL A 76 -49.44 22.04 28.65
N PHE A 77 -49.14 23.20 29.27
CA PHE A 77 -47.76 23.58 29.54
C PHE A 77 -47.03 22.60 30.48
N ARG A 78 -47.69 22.13 31.53
CA ARG A 78 -47.10 21.16 32.46
C ARG A 78 -46.81 19.83 31.78
N GLU A 79 -47.80 19.29 31.08
CA GLU A 79 -47.75 17.91 30.56
C GLU A 79 -47.06 17.81 29.19
N GLU A 80 -47.35 18.71 28.25
CA GLU A 80 -46.86 18.61 26.87
C GLU A 80 -45.54 19.36 26.64
N TYR A 81 -45.18 20.29 27.52
CA TYR A 81 -43.98 21.11 27.38
C TYR A 81 -42.96 20.79 28.47
N ILE A 82 -43.25 21.14 29.73
CA ILE A 82 -42.27 21.04 30.83
C ILE A 82 -41.85 19.58 31.03
N LEU A 83 -42.82 18.68 31.27
CA LEU A 83 -42.53 17.27 31.53
C LEU A 83 -41.74 16.61 30.38
N LYS A 84 -42.18 16.81 29.13
CA LYS A 84 -41.51 16.23 27.95
C LYS A 84 -40.12 16.82 27.72
N GLN A 85 -39.91 18.11 27.97
CA GLN A 85 -38.60 18.74 27.88
C GLN A 85 -37.65 18.23 28.97
N ASP A 86 -38.15 18.04 30.20
CA ASP A 86 -37.36 17.48 31.29
C ASP A 86 -36.95 16.03 31.00
N LEU A 87 -37.88 15.19 30.52
CA LEU A 87 -37.57 13.82 30.10
C LEU A 87 -36.51 13.78 28.98
N ALA A 88 -36.66 14.61 27.95
CA ALA A 88 -35.68 14.70 26.87
C ALA A 88 -34.29 15.15 27.37
N LYS A 89 -34.26 16.10 28.31
CA LYS A 89 -33.02 16.58 28.94
C LYS A 89 -32.36 15.46 29.74
N GLU A 90 -33.10 14.68 30.50
CA GLU A 90 -32.56 13.55 31.27
C GLU A 90 -31.95 12.49 30.34
N GLU A 91 -32.65 12.10 29.27
CA GLU A 91 -32.14 11.16 28.25
C GLU A 91 -30.84 11.66 27.61
N ILE A 92 -30.77 12.95 27.25
CA ILE A 92 -29.54 13.56 26.72
C ILE A 92 -28.41 13.50 27.75
N GLN A 93 -28.68 13.82 29.01
CA GLN A 93 -27.67 13.76 30.06
C GLN A 93 -27.15 12.34 30.30
N GLN A 94 -28.02 11.34 30.29
CA GLN A 94 -27.63 9.93 30.40
C GLN A 94 -26.77 9.51 29.21
N ARG A 95 -27.16 9.89 27.99
CA ARG A 95 -26.39 9.61 26.77
C ARG A 95 -24.99 10.23 26.82
N VAL A 96 -24.88 11.47 27.29
CA VAL A 96 -23.57 12.15 27.45
C VAL A 96 -22.68 11.41 28.44
N LYS A 97 -23.21 11.00 29.61
CA LYS A 97 -22.45 10.23 30.61
C LYS A 97 -21.92 8.92 30.04
N LEU A 98 -22.78 8.19 29.31
CA LEU A 98 -22.39 6.93 28.65
C LEU A 98 -21.28 7.16 27.62
N LEU A 99 -21.44 8.16 26.75
CA LEU A 99 -20.46 8.49 25.72
C LEU A 99 -19.11 8.90 26.33
N TRP A 100 -19.12 9.60 27.46
CA TRP A 100 -17.91 9.97 28.16
C TRP A 100 -17.16 8.75 28.72
N GLY A 101 -17.89 7.81 29.32
CA GLY A 101 -17.32 6.53 29.77
C GLY A 101 -16.75 5.70 28.62
N GLN A 102 -17.47 5.63 27.50
CA GLN A 102 -16.98 4.96 26.28
C GLN A 102 -15.72 5.61 25.73
N LYS A 103 -15.68 6.95 25.63
CA LYS A 103 -14.49 7.68 25.18
C LYS A 103 -13.29 7.40 26.07
N LYS A 104 -13.48 7.41 27.40
CA LYS A 104 -12.42 7.12 28.36
C LYS A 104 -11.86 5.71 28.13
N LYS A 105 -12.72 4.70 28.05
CA LYS A 105 -12.32 3.31 27.78
C LYS A 105 -11.59 3.17 26.45
N GLN A 106 -12.08 3.82 25.38
CA GLN A 106 -11.43 3.79 24.07
C GLN A 106 -10.02 4.40 24.11
N LEU A 107 -9.80 5.45 24.90
CA LEU A 107 -8.47 6.03 25.08
C LEU A 107 -7.54 5.06 25.83
N GLU A 108 -8.04 4.39 26.87
CA GLU A 108 -7.31 3.36 27.62
C GLU A 108 -6.92 2.17 26.71
N ASP A 109 -7.87 1.65 25.93
CA ASP A 109 -7.63 0.57 24.97
C ASP A 109 -6.61 0.99 23.90
N LEU A 110 -6.67 2.23 23.41
CA LEU A 110 -5.69 2.77 22.46
C LEU A 110 -4.30 2.88 23.08
N THR A 111 -4.19 3.26 24.34
CA THR A 111 -2.89 3.29 25.04
C THR A 111 -2.31 1.88 25.20
N TYR A 112 -3.13 0.93 25.63
CA TYR A 112 -2.74 -0.47 25.76
C TYR A 112 -2.23 -1.04 24.43
N CYS A 113 -2.99 -0.86 23.34
CA CYS A 113 -2.59 -1.32 22.00
C CYS A 113 -1.26 -0.70 21.54
N ARG A 114 -1.00 0.57 21.89
CA ARG A 114 0.29 1.22 21.56
C ARG A 114 1.46 0.60 22.31
N GLU A 115 1.25 0.24 23.57
CA GLU A 115 2.26 -0.41 24.42
C GLU A 115 2.54 -1.84 23.97
N GLU A 116 1.51 -2.65 23.69
CA GLU A 116 1.70 -3.98 23.12
C GLU A 116 2.46 -3.94 21.80
N ARG A 117 2.09 -3.04 20.89
CA ARG A 117 2.81 -2.87 19.62
C ARG A 117 4.27 -2.48 19.83
N LYS A 118 4.57 -1.69 20.86
CA LYS A 118 5.96 -1.33 21.23
C LYS A 118 6.71 -2.57 21.73
N SER A 119 6.13 -3.32 22.66
CA SER A 119 6.71 -4.56 23.20
C SER A 119 6.97 -5.61 22.11
N LEU A 120 6.02 -5.78 21.20
CA LEU A 120 6.14 -6.70 20.07
C LEU A 120 7.28 -6.30 19.13
N ARG A 121 7.43 -5.00 18.84
CA ARG A 121 8.55 -4.50 18.04
C ARG A 121 9.89 -4.77 18.72
N GLU A 122 10.01 -4.44 20.00
CA GLU A 122 11.25 -4.70 20.75
C GLU A 122 11.58 -6.20 20.80
N MET A 123 10.57 -7.07 20.91
CA MET A 123 10.78 -8.51 20.85
C MET A 123 11.27 -8.97 19.48
N ALA A 124 10.70 -8.43 18.39
CA ALA A 124 11.13 -8.71 17.04
C ALA A 124 12.57 -8.24 16.78
N GLU A 125 12.96 -7.06 17.27
CA GLU A 125 14.33 -6.54 17.21
C GLU A 125 15.31 -7.46 17.93
N ARG A 126 15.02 -7.83 19.19
CA ARG A 126 15.86 -8.78 19.94
C ARG A 126 15.98 -10.14 19.25
N LEU A 127 14.92 -10.58 18.56
CA LEU A 127 14.94 -11.84 17.82
C LEU A 127 15.81 -11.74 16.57
N ALA A 128 15.75 -10.62 15.86
CA ALA A 128 16.60 -10.35 14.70
C ALA A 128 18.09 -10.32 15.09
N ASP A 129 18.44 -9.66 16.20
CA ASP A 129 19.82 -9.62 16.71
C ASP A 129 20.34 -11.03 17.00
N LYS A 130 19.54 -11.86 17.70
CA LYS A 130 19.89 -13.26 17.98
C LYS A 130 20.05 -14.09 16.72
N TYR A 131 19.23 -13.82 15.70
CA TYR A 131 19.31 -14.53 14.42
C TYR A 131 20.61 -14.21 13.68
N GLU A 132 21.00 -12.94 13.60
CA GLU A 132 22.27 -12.58 12.96
C GLU A 132 23.46 -13.13 13.75
N GLU A 133 23.45 -13.06 15.08
CA GLU A 133 24.51 -13.68 15.91
C GLU A 133 24.62 -15.19 15.66
N ALA A 134 23.49 -15.90 15.57
CA ALA A 134 23.48 -17.33 15.27
C ALA A 134 24.02 -17.63 13.86
N LYS A 135 23.67 -16.80 12.88
CA LYS A 135 24.10 -16.92 11.48
C LYS A 135 25.60 -16.66 11.33
N GLU A 136 26.15 -15.65 12.00
CA GLU A 136 27.60 -15.39 12.04
C GLU A 136 28.35 -16.59 12.64
N LYS A 137 27.89 -17.09 13.80
CA LYS A 137 28.48 -18.29 14.42
C LYS A 137 28.42 -19.52 13.52
N GLN A 138 27.32 -19.70 12.79
CA GLN A 138 27.18 -20.78 11.83
C GLN A 138 28.17 -20.65 10.68
N GLU A 139 28.35 -19.45 10.12
CA GLU A 139 29.33 -19.18 9.07
C GLU A 139 30.76 -19.46 9.55
N ASP A 140 31.10 -19.04 10.78
CA ASP A 140 32.39 -19.33 11.40
C ASP A 140 32.65 -20.82 11.56
N ILE A 141 31.67 -21.58 12.06
CA ILE A 141 31.74 -23.04 12.18
C ILE A 141 31.91 -23.67 10.81
N MET A 142 31.13 -23.24 9.82
CA MET A 142 31.20 -23.76 8.45
C MET A 142 32.58 -23.47 7.84
N ASN A 143 33.16 -22.29 8.05
CA ASN A 143 34.49 -21.95 7.55
C ASN A 143 35.59 -22.77 8.23
N ARG A 144 35.47 -23.03 9.53
CA ARG A 144 36.35 -23.96 10.24
C ARG A 144 36.23 -25.38 9.69
N MET A 145 35.01 -25.86 9.46
CA MET A 145 34.76 -27.19 8.89
C MET A 145 35.32 -27.32 7.47
N LYS A 146 35.12 -26.31 6.62
CA LYS A 146 35.72 -26.22 5.27
C LYS A 146 37.26 -26.32 5.34
N LYS A 147 37.91 -25.63 6.28
CA LYS A 147 39.37 -25.70 6.48
C LYS A 147 39.82 -27.11 6.87
N VAL A 148 39.14 -27.74 7.83
CA VAL A 148 39.44 -29.12 8.26
C VAL A 148 39.28 -30.09 7.08
N LEU A 149 38.16 -30.00 6.35
CA LEU A 149 37.89 -30.86 5.21
C LEU A 149 38.93 -30.71 4.10
N ARG A 150 39.32 -29.47 3.78
CA ARG A 150 40.41 -29.19 2.83
C ARG A 150 41.74 -29.78 3.27
N SER A 151 42.09 -29.66 4.56
CA SER A 151 43.34 -30.23 5.08
C SER A 151 43.35 -31.76 4.94
N PHE A 152 42.23 -32.43 5.21
CA PHE A 152 42.10 -33.87 5.03
C PHE A 152 42.25 -34.27 3.55
N HIS A 153 41.54 -33.59 2.64
CA HIS A 153 41.62 -33.86 1.20
C HIS A 153 43.03 -33.58 0.64
N SER A 154 43.72 -32.57 1.15
CA SER A 154 45.09 -32.25 0.70
C SER A 154 46.13 -33.32 1.07
N GLN A 155 45.83 -34.18 2.03
CA GLN A 155 46.69 -35.30 2.42
C GLN A 155 46.39 -36.58 1.63
N LEU A 156 45.31 -36.61 0.83
CA LEU A 156 45.02 -37.73 -0.03
C LEU A 156 45.96 -37.69 -1.25
N PRO A 157 46.69 -38.77 -1.56
CA PRO A 157 47.66 -38.80 -2.65
C PRO A 157 47.02 -38.87 -4.04
N VAL A 158 45.68 -38.85 -4.14
CA VAL A 158 44.94 -38.97 -5.39
C VAL A 158 43.79 -37.97 -5.39
N LEU A 159 43.70 -37.17 -6.46
CA LEU A 159 42.56 -36.28 -6.70
C LEU A 159 41.30 -37.09 -6.99
N SER A 160 40.18 -36.71 -6.39
CA SER A 160 38.86 -37.21 -6.75
C SER A 160 38.47 -36.78 -8.17
N ASP A 161 37.53 -37.49 -8.79
CA ASP A 161 37.11 -37.18 -10.16
C ASP A 161 36.43 -35.80 -10.27
N SER A 162 35.69 -35.38 -9.23
CA SER A 162 35.13 -34.03 -9.14
C SER A 162 36.21 -32.95 -9.03
N GLU A 163 37.30 -33.19 -8.31
CA GLU A 163 38.43 -32.25 -8.24
C GLU A 163 39.17 -32.15 -9.57
N LYS A 164 39.31 -33.26 -10.31
CA LYS A 164 39.90 -33.26 -11.65
C LYS A 164 39.04 -32.45 -12.62
N ASP A 165 37.73 -32.58 -12.57
CA ASP A 165 36.82 -31.83 -13.44
C ASP A 165 36.80 -30.35 -13.07
N MET A 166 36.73 -30.01 -11.78
CA MET A 166 36.87 -28.62 -11.32
C MET A 166 38.20 -27.99 -11.74
N LYS A 167 39.30 -28.76 -11.74
CA LYS A 167 40.61 -28.30 -12.24
C LYS A 167 40.55 -27.96 -13.74
N LYS A 168 39.88 -28.79 -14.55
CA LYS A 168 39.71 -28.51 -15.99
C LYS A 168 38.88 -27.25 -16.21
N GLU A 169 37.81 -27.06 -15.45
CA GLU A 169 36.97 -25.86 -15.51
C GLU A 169 37.76 -24.60 -15.10
N LEU A 170 38.52 -24.67 -14.01
CA LEU A 170 39.39 -23.57 -13.57
C LEU A 170 40.43 -23.19 -14.61
N GLN A 171 41.03 -24.19 -15.28
CA GLN A 171 41.98 -23.96 -16.36
C GLN A 171 41.30 -23.26 -17.54
N ALA A 172 40.11 -23.73 -17.95
CA ALA A 172 39.34 -23.12 -19.03
C ALA A 172 38.97 -21.65 -18.71
N ILE A 173 38.55 -21.36 -17.48
CA ILE A 173 38.25 -19.99 -17.02
C ILE A 173 39.52 -19.13 -17.04
N HIS A 174 40.66 -19.67 -16.62
CA HIS A 174 41.94 -18.95 -16.65
C HIS A 174 42.34 -18.58 -18.09
N ASP A 175 42.23 -19.52 -19.01
CA ASP A 175 42.56 -19.31 -20.42
C ASP A 175 41.62 -18.26 -21.04
N GLN A 176 40.31 -18.33 -20.72
CA GLN A 176 39.32 -17.31 -21.13
C GLN A 176 39.66 -15.93 -20.59
N LEU A 177 40.04 -15.81 -19.32
CA LEU A 177 40.49 -14.55 -18.70
C LEU A 177 41.72 -13.99 -19.40
N GLN A 178 42.68 -14.86 -19.78
CA GLN A 178 43.86 -14.45 -20.51
C GLN A 178 43.53 -13.95 -21.93
N HIS A 179 42.62 -14.63 -22.64
CA HIS A 179 42.12 -14.17 -23.93
C HIS A 179 41.44 -12.80 -23.83
N LEU A 180 40.57 -12.60 -22.85
CA LEU A 180 39.90 -11.32 -22.61
C LEU A 180 40.90 -10.22 -22.27
N SER A 181 41.88 -10.49 -21.41
CA SER A 181 42.96 -9.55 -21.08
C SER A 181 43.74 -9.12 -22.32
N ASN A 182 44.06 -10.06 -23.21
CA ASN A 182 44.73 -9.78 -24.48
C ASN A 182 43.83 -8.97 -25.44
N ALA A 183 42.54 -9.30 -25.53
CA ALA A 183 41.58 -8.56 -26.36
C ALA A 183 41.43 -7.10 -25.87
N ILE A 184 41.34 -6.87 -24.57
CA ILE A 184 41.29 -5.53 -23.97
C ILE A 184 42.56 -4.74 -24.33
N ARG A 185 43.73 -5.38 -24.25
CA ARG A 185 45.01 -4.75 -24.64
C ARG A 185 45.02 -4.34 -26.10
N GLN A 186 44.55 -5.21 -27.00
CA GLN A 186 44.44 -4.91 -28.43
C GLN A 186 43.48 -3.75 -28.70
N VAL A 187 42.33 -3.71 -28.03
CA VAL A 187 41.37 -2.61 -28.17
C VAL A 187 41.97 -1.29 -27.70
N LYS A 188 42.69 -1.28 -26.57
CA LYS A 188 43.42 -0.09 -26.09
C LYS A 188 44.45 0.40 -27.11
N MET A 189 45.27 -0.49 -27.64
CA MET A 189 46.27 -0.15 -28.67
C MET A 189 45.62 0.40 -29.95
N LYS A 190 44.52 -0.20 -30.41
CA LYS A 190 43.76 0.29 -31.58
C LYS A 190 43.16 1.67 -31.33
N LYS A 191 42.60 1.89 -30.14
CA LYS A 191 42.07 3.20 -29.71
C LYS A 191 43.17 4.26 -29.74
N GLU A 192 44.32 4.00 -29.14
CA GLU A 192 45.45 4.93 -29.11
C GLU A 192 45.99 5.22 -30.52
N TYR A 193 46.06 4.21 -31.38
CA TYR A 193 46.46 4.39 -32.78
C TYR A 193 45.49 5.30 -33.54
N GLN A 194 44.18 5.05 -33.44
CA GLN A 194 43.16 5.87 -34.08
C GLN A 194 43.16 7.30 -33.54
N GLN A 195 43.31 7.47 -32.23
CA GLN A 195 43.40 8.78 -31.59
C GLN A 195 44.60 9.58 -32.14
N LYS A 196 45.79 8.98 -32.18
CA LYS A 196 46.99 9.61 -32.77
C LYS A 196 46.83 9.91 -34.27
N LYS A 197 46.09 9.09 -35.02
CA LYS A 197 45.78 9.34 -36.44
C LYS A 197 44.79 10.50 -36.61
N MET A 198 43.79 10.62 -35.74
CA MET A 198 42.84 11.74 -35.76
C MET A 198 43.49 13.06 -35.32
N GLU A 199 44.37 13.03 -34.31
CA GLU A 199 45.16 14.20 -33.87
C GLU A 199 46.15 14.68 -34.94
N LYS A 200 46.75 13.77 -35.72
CA LYS A 200 47.61 14.13 -36.87
C LYS A 200 46.83 14.55 -38.13
N GLY A 201 45.51 14.32 -38.14
CA GLY A 201 44.61 14.66 -39.25
C GLY A 201 43.94 16.04 -39.12
N THR A 202 44.20 16.80 -38.06
CA THR A 202 43.69 18.17 -37.91
C THR A 202 44.56 19.18 -38.66
N SER A 203 44.43 19.15 -40.00
CA SER A 203 44.72 20.25 -40.92
C SER A 203 43.36 20.82 -41.39
N PRO A 204 43.23 22.12 -41.74
CA PRO A 204 42.02 22.89 -41.48
C PRO A 204 40.85 22.50 -42.38
N ARG A 205 39.67 22.48 -41.74
CA ARG A 205 38.34 22.41 -42.35
C ARG A 205 38.00 21.04 -42.95
N LYS A 206 37.28 20.22 -42.16
CA LYS A 206 36.33 19.26 -42.72
C LYS A 206 35.56 20.00 -43.82
N PRO A 207 35.50 19.53 -45.08
CA PRO A 207 34.43 19.98 -45.94
C PRO A 207 33.16 19.60 -45.21
N SER A 208 32.44 20.59 -44.69
CA SER A 208 31.04 20.37 -44.33
C SER A 208 30.42 19.87 -45.63
N ILE A 209 30.16 18.57 -45.72
CA ILE A 209 29.37 18.00 -46.79
C ILE A 209 27.98 18.59 -46.54
N SER A 210 27.75 19.78 -47.08
CA SER A 210 26.43 20.41 -47.04
C SER A 210 25.59 19.64 -48.04
N LEU A 211 24.90 18.63 -47.55
CA LEU A 211 23.87 17.98 -48.32
C LEU A 211 22.83 19.04 -48.71
N SER A 212 22.56 19.18 -50.00
CA SER A 212 21.47 20.00 -50.50
C SER A 212 20.16 19.59 -49.81
N ALA A 213 19.22 20.52 -49.63
CA ALA A 213 17.91 20.23 -49.05
C ALA A 213 17.22 19.01 -49.73
N TYR A 214 17.44 18.84 -51.04
CA TYR A 214 16.97 17.68 -51.79
C TYR A 214 17.69 16.37 -51.40
N GLN A 215 19.03 16.40 -51.29
CA GLN A 215 19.82 15.23 -50.90
C GLN A 215 19.48 14.78 -49.48
N SER A 216 19.35 15.72 -48.54
CA SER A 216 18.91 15.44 -47.16
C SER A 216 17.50 14.85 -47.13
N LYS A 217 16.56 15.39 -47.91
CA LYS A 217 15.19 14.87 -48.00
C LYS A 217 15.14 13.46 -48.62
N CYS A 218 15.97 13.20 -49.65
CA CYS A 218 16.09 11.89 -50.27
C CYS A 218 16.63 10.85 -49.27
N ILE A 219 17.74 11.16 -48.59
CA ILE A 219 18.33 10.28 -47.56
C ILE A 219 17.33 10.02 -46.43
N GLN A 220 16.62 11.04 -45.96
CA GLN A 220 15.62 10.89 -44.91
C GLN A 220 14.42 10.03 -45.34
N THR A 221 14.05 10.09 -46.63
CA THR A 221 12.97 9.26 -47.20
C THR A 221 13.41 7.80 -47.27
N VAL A 222 14.61 7.53 -47.80
CA VAL A 222 15.18 6.17 -47.87
C VAL A 222 15.34 5.57 -46.46
N LEU A 223 15.89 6.35 -45.51
CA LEU A 223 16.03 5.88 -44.12
C LEU A 223 14.68 5.59 -43.44
N ARG A 224 13.63 6.34 -43.78
CA ARG A 224 12.27 6.06 -43.29
C ARG A 224 11.71 4.78 -43.90
N GLU A 225 11.85 4.60 -45.21
CA GLU A 225 11.39 3.40 -45.93
C GLU A 225 12.09 2.14 -45.40
N GLU A 226 13.42 2.17 -45.29
CA GLU A 226 14.19 1.08 -44.69
C GLU A 226 13.82 0.86 -43.21
N GLY A 227 13.57 1.94 -42.47
CA GLY A 227 13.12 1.87 -41.09
C GLY A 227 11.73 1.24 -40.92
N GLU A 228 10.82 1.46 -41.87
CA GLU A 228 9.51 0.79 -41.93
C GLU A 228 9.66 -0.68 -42.33
N HIS A 229 10.51 -0.97 -43.31
CA HIS A 229 10.80 -2.33 -43.75
C HIS A 229 11.40 -3.19 -42.61
N ILE A 230 12.36 -2.66 -41.86
CA ILE A 230 12.90 -3.32 -40.65
C ILE A 230 11.80 -3.58 -39.63
N ARG A 231 10.90 -2.62 -39.41
CA ARG A 231 9.82 -2.74 -38.42
C ARG A 231 8.83 -3.83 -38.81
N GLU A 232 8.51 -3.94 -40.09
CA GLU A 232 7.67 -4.99 -40.64
C GLU A 232 8.35 -6.36 -40.53
N MET A 233 9.63 -6.46 -40.88
CA MET A 233 10.39 -7.72 -40.69
C MET A 233 10.44 -8.16 -39.22
N VAL A 234 10.62 -7.23 -38.27
CA VAL A 234 10.58 -7.54 -36.83
C VAL A 234 9.20 -8.01 -36.41
N LYS A 235 8.12 -7.41 -36.93
CA LYS A 235 6.75 -7.85 -36.69
C LYS A 235 6.52 -9.28 -37.20
N GLN A 236 6.94 -9.57 -38.44
CA GLN A 236 6.86 -10.91 -39.03
C GLN A 236 7.64 -11.94 -38.21
N ILE A 237 8.85 -11.62 -37.74
CA ILE A 237 9.64 -12.52 -36.87
C ILE A 237 8.93 -12.76 -35.53
N ASN A 238 8.31 -11.74 -34.93
CA ASN A 238 7.56 -11.89 -33.69
C ASN A 238 6.27 -12.71 -33.88
N ASP A 239 5.58 -12.53 -35.01
CA ASP A 239 4.40 -13.34 -35.36
C ASP A 239 4.80 -14.80 -35.60
N ILE A 240 5.90 -15.07 -36.31
CA ILE A 240 6.43 -16.44 -36.45
C ILE A 240 6.82 -17.01 -35.07
N ARG A 241 7.52 -16.24 -34.24
CA ARG A 241 7.89 -16.67 -32.88
C ARG A 241 6.66 -16.98 -32.01
N SER A 242 5.55 -16.27 -32.16
CA SER A 242 4.31 -16.58 -31.43
C SER A 242 3.64 -17.84 -31.93
N HIS A 243 3.75 -18.17 -33.22
CA HIS A 243 3.21 -19.41 -33.81
C HIS A 243 4.11 -20.63 -33.57
N VAL A 244 5.43 -20.44 -33.41
CA VAL A 244 6.41 -21.52 -33.19
C VAL A 244 6.54 -21.91 -31.70
N ASN A 245 6.17 -21.03 -30.76
CA ASN A 245 6.12 -21.37 -29.33
C ASN A 245 4.78 -22.03 -28.94
N PHE A 246 4.51 -23.23 -29.47
CA PHE A 246 3.66 -24.23 -28.84
C PHE A 246 4.52 -25.17 -27.99
#